data_AF-A0A2T9Y2J6-F1
#
_entry.id   AF-A0A2T9Y2J6-F1
#
_cell.length_a   1.000
_cell.length_b   1.000
_cell.length_c   1.000
_cell.angle_alpha   90.00
_cell.angle_beta   90.00
_cell.angle_gamma   90.00
#
_symmetry.space_group_name_H-M   'P 1'
#
loop_
_entity.id
_entity.type
_entity.pdbx_description
1 polymer ?
#
loop_
_entity_poly.entity_id
_entity_poly.type
_entity_poly.pdbx_seq_one_letter_code
_entity_poly.pdbx_strand_id
1 'polypeptide(L)'
;MMNFFGFGVGEWLAFNTVEFFMLTNLFYDVVSSECITNSKHGKCEVMRAGKEEFWWTDTQRRAVRLSAPHYVDYVLSQVQSVLSDETLFPTKMGVPFPQREFIPTLRIVYLQLFRVLAHIMWNHYQILVDLTLEAH
;
A
#
# COMPACT_ATOMS: atom_id res chain seq x y z
N MET A 1 24.13 7.11 15.82
CA MET A 1 23.28 6.35 14.89
C MET A 1 22.79 5.14 15.66
N MET A 2 21.50 5.07 16.01
CA MET A 2 20.96 3.99 16.84
C MET A 2 20.82 2.73 15.98
N ASN A 3 21.58 1.69 16.29
CA ASN A 3 21.45 0.36 15.71
C ASN A 3 20.38 -0.40 16.49
N PHE A 4 19.27 -0.70 15.84
CA PHE A 4 18.30 -1.67 16.36
C PHE A 4 18.72 -3.05 15.85
N PHE A 5 19.07 -3.96 16.76
CA PHE A 5 19.36 -5.37 16.45
C PHE A 5 20.48 -5.64 15.42
N GLY A 6 21.46 -4.75 15.30
CA GLY A 6 22.56 -4.91 14.33
C GLY A 6 22.23 -4.52 12.89
N PHE A 7 21.00 -4.07 12.64
CA PHE A 7 20.57 -3.49 11.37
C PHE A 7 20.61 -1.96 11.44
N GLY A 8 21.02 -1.32 10.35
CA GLY A 8 20.85 0.12 10.21
C GLY A 8 19.37 0.49 10.08
N VAL A 9 19.06 1.77 10.32
CA VAL A 9 17.68 2.29 10.23
C VAL A 9 17.10 2.08 8.83
N GLY A 10 17.92 2.16 7.79
CA GLY A 10 17.50 1.94 6.39
C GLY A 10 17.03 0.51 6.16
N GLU A 11 17.81 -0.47 6.62
CA GLU A 11 17.51 -1.90 6.51
C GLU A 11 16.22 -2.25 7.25
N TRP A 12 16.06 -1.75 8.47
CA TRP A 12 14.84 -1.99 9.26
C TRP A 12 13.62 -1.40 8.57
N LEU A 13 13.71 -0.17 8.06
CA LEU A 13 12.61 0.47 7.33
C LEU A 13 12.29 -0.27 6.03
N ALA A 14 13.30 -0.69 5.28
CA ALA A 14 13.12 -1.45 4.04
C ALA A 14 12.39 -2.76 4.31
N PHE A 15 12.86 -3.54 5.28
CA PHE A 15 12.26 -4.81 5.69
C PHE A 15 10.77 -4.62 6.06
N ASN A 16 10.47 -3.69 6.97
CA ASN A 16 9.08 -3.45 7.40
C ASN A 16 8.19 -2.95 6.26
N THR A 17 8.75 -2.21 5.30
CA THR A 17 7.98 -1.74 4.13
C THR A 17 7.59 -2.90 3.21
N VAL A 18 8.51 -3.85 2.99
CA VAL A 18 8.23 -5.06 2.21
C VAL A 18 7.17 -5.91 2.91
N GLU A 19 7.31 -6.15 4.22
CA GLU A 19 6.32 -6.89 5.01
C GLU A 19 4.94 -6.22 4.96
N PHE A 20 4.87 -4.90 5.14
CA PHE A 20 3.61 -4.17 5.11
C PHE A 20 2.94 -4.20 3.74
N PHE A 21 3.72 -4.12 2.66
CA PHE A 21 3.23 -4.31 1.30
C PHE A 21 2.66 -5.72 1.10
N MET A 22 3.39 -6.77 1.49
CA MET A 22 2.94 -8.16 1.35
C MET A 22 1.64 -8.42 2.13
N LEU A 23 1.56 -7.93 3.36
CA LEU A 23 0.36 -8.03 4.18
C LEU A 23 -0.81 -7.28 3.53
N THR A 24 -0.62 -6.04 3.08
CA THR A 24 -1.68 -5.27 2.42
C THR A 24 -2.17 -5.97 1.15
N ASN A 25 -1.26 -6.53 0.36
CA ASN A 25 -1.59 -7.29 -0.84
C ASN A 25 -2.42 -8.54 -0.50
N LEU A 26 -2.00 -9.31 0.51
CA LEU A 26 -2.73 -10.49 0.99
C LEU A 26 -4.14 -10.15 1.46
N PHE A 27 -4.30 -9.09 2.26
CA PHE A 27 -5.62 -8.64 2.71
C PHE A 27 -6.50 -8.17 1.55
N TYR A 28 -5.91 -7.53 0.55
CA TYR A 28 -6.67 -7.12 -0.62
C TYR A 28 -7.12 -8.32 -1.47
N ASP A 29 -6.26 -9.33 -1.65
CA ASP A 29 -6.60 -10.55 -2.38
C ASP A 29 -7.84 -11.24 -1.81
N VAL A 30 -7.99 -11.26 -0.48
CA VAL A 30 -9.16 -11.81 0.23
C VAL A 30 -10.47 -11.12 -0.19
N VAL A 31 -10.47 -9.80 -0.36
CA VAL A 31 -11.69 -9.01 -0.66
C VAL A 31 -11.85 -8.68 -2.14
N SER A 32 -10.84 -9.01 -2.96
CA SER A 32 -10.74 -8.59 -4.36
C SER A 32 -11.93 -9.01 -5.23
N SER A 33 -12.54 -10.16 -4.96
CA SER A 33 -13.69 -10.68 -5.70
C SER A 33 -14.97 -9.84 -5.52
N GLU A 34 -15.10 -9.17 -4.38
CA GLU A 34 -16.26 -8.32 -4.05
C GLU A 34 -15.98 -6.82 -4.25
N CYS A 35 -14.70 -6.45 -4.38
CA CYS A 35 -14.24 -5.09 -4.66
C CYS A 35 -14.39 -4.74 -6.16
N ILE A 36 -15.63 -4.67 -6.65
CA ILE A 36 -15.94 -4.42 -8.07
C ILE A 36 -16.74 -3.12 -8.27
N THR A 37 -16.54 -2.45 -9.41
CA THR A 37 -17.16 -1.16 -9.77
C THR A 37 -18.69 -1.20 -9.81
N ASN A 38 -19.25 -2.38 -10.08
CA ASN A 38 -20.67 -2.67 -10.18
C ASN A 38 -21.22 -3.45 -8.97
N SER A 39 -20.53 -3.38 -7.82
CA SER A 39 -20.99 -4.04 -6.60
C SER A 39 -22.37 -3.53 -6.19
N LYS A 40 -23.21 -4.42 -5.62
CA LYS A 40 -24.62 -4.17 -5.25
C LYS A 40 -24.90 -2.88 -4.46
N HIS A 41 -23.87 -2.28 -3.86
CA HIS A 41 -23.98 -1.12 -2.98
C HIS A 41 -23.17 0.10 -3.47
N GLY A 42 -22.59 0.07 -4.68
CA GLY A 42 -21.79 1.17 -5.24
C GLY A 42 -20.54 1.54 -4.42
N LYS A 43 -20.14 0.70 -3.47
CA LYS A 43 -19.08 1.01 -2.48
C LYS A 43 -17.71 1.24 -3.11
N CYS A 44 -17.47 0.65 -4.29
CA CYS A 44 -16.17 0.60 -4.95
C CYS A 44 -16.12 1.39 -6.28
N GLU A 45 -17.15 2.17 -6.60
CA GLU A 45 -17.16 3.05 -7.78
C GLU A 45 -16.05 4.10 -7.72
N VAL A 46 -15.66 4.49 -6.50
CA VAL A 46 -14.61 5.46 -6.21
C VAL A 46 -13.80 4.95 -5.04
N MET A 47 -12.48 5.11 -5.08
CA MET A 47 -11.62 4.79 -3.94
C MET A 47 -11.93 5.71 -2.75
N ARG A 48 -12.42 5.14 -1.65
CA ARG A 48 -12.80 5.91 -0.44
C ARG A 48 -12.82 5.06 0.82
N ALA A 49 -12.75 5.73 1.97
CA ALA A 49 -13.09 5.18 3.27
C ALA A 49 -14.11 6.12 3.94
N GLY A 50 -15.35 5.66 4.08
CA GLY A 50 -16.46 6.50 4.57
C GLY A 50 -16.74 7.67 3.65
N LYS A 51 -16.60 8.88 4.18
CA LYS A 51 -16.82 10.13 3.45
C LYS A 51 -15.58 10.62 2.72
N GLU A 52 -14.40 10.09 3.07
CA GLU A 52 -13.12 10.53 2.53
C GLU A 52 -12.81 9.81 1.21
N GLU A 53 -12.70 10.55 0.11
CA GLU A 53 -12.25 10.03 -1.18
C GLU A 53 -10.73 10.11 -1.31
N PHE A 54 -10.12 9.08 -1.91
CA PHE A 54 -8.70 9.04 -2.19
C PHE A 54 -8.46 9.15 -3.69
N TRP A 55 -7.69 10.18 -4.07
CA TRP A 55 -7.39 10.47 -5.47
C TRP A 55 -5.98 9.99 -5.80
N TRP A 56 -5.83 9.47 -7.01
CA TRP A 56 -4.53 9.04 -7.53
C TRP A 56 -3.79 10.24 -8.11
N THR A 57 -2.46 10.25 -8.02
CA THR A 57 -1.64 11.25 -8.70
C THR A 57 -0.91 10.58 -9.86
N ASP A 58 -1.25 10.97 -11.08
CA ASP A 58 -0.62 10.40 -12.27
C ASP A 58 0.82 10.91 -12.47
N THR A 59 1.50 10.38 -13.49
CA THR A 59 2.87 10.77 -13.85
C THR A 59 3.01 12.26 -14.25
N GLN A 60 1.90 12.90 -14.61
CA GLN A 60 1.82 14.33 -14.94
C GLN A 60 1.43 15.19 -13.71
N ARG A 61 1.43 14.60 -12.50
CA ARG A 61 1.02 15.23 -11.24
C ARG A 61 -0.43 15.70 -11.22
N ARG A 62 -1.30 15.08 -12.04
CA ARG A 62 -2.74 15.37 -12.04
C ARG A 62 -3.45 14.44 -11.07
N ALA A 63 -4.42 15.01 -10.36
CA ALA A 63 -5.28 14.25 -9.47
C ALA A 63 -6.37 13.54 -10.31
N VAL A 64 -6.37 12.21 -10.28
CA VAL A 64 -7.27 11.35 -11.06
C VAL A 64 -8.18 10.61 -10.10
N ARG A 65 -9.48 10.69 -10.36
CA ARG A 65 -10.50 9.94 -9.62
C ARG A 65 -10.60 8.54 -10.23
N LEU A 66 -10.29 7.51 -9.44
CA LEU A 66 -10.32 6.11 -9.85
C LEU A 66 -11.35 5.35 -9.03
N SER A 67 -11.86 4.26 -9.60
CA SER A 67 -12.58 3.25 -8.82
C SER A 67 -11.64 2.58 -7.82
N ALA A 68 -12.20 2.01 -6.76
CA ALA A 68 -11.40 1.33 -5.74
C ALA A 68 -10.50 0.23 -6.34
N PRO A 69 -10.99 -0.72 -7.16
CA PRO A 69 -10.11 -1.76 -7.69
C PRO A 69 -8.99 -1.23 -8.59
N HIS A 70 -9.25 -0.23 -9.44
CA HIS A 70 -8.22 0.37 -10.27
C HIS A 70 -7.20 1.16 -9.44
N TYR A 71 -7.66 1.84 -8.38
CA TYR A 71 -6.75 2.54 -7.46
C TYR A 71 -5.81 1.56 -6.77
N VAL A 72 -6.33 0.45 -6.25
CA VAL A 72 -5.52 -0.55 -5.56
C VAL A 72 -4.52 -1.20 -6.52
N ASP A 73 -4.94 -1.57 -7.73
CA ASP A 73 -4.04 -2.09 -8.77
C ASP A 73 -2.87 -1.13 -9.07
N TYR A 74 -3.16 0.16 -9.20
CA TYR A 74 -2.14 1.18 -9.45
C TYR A 74 -1.19 1.36 -8.27
N VAL A 75 -1.72 1.36 -7.04
CA VAL A 75 -0.91 1.43 -5.81
C VAL A 75 0.00 0.21 -5.72
N LEU A 76 -0.53 -1.00 -5.85
CA LEU A 76 0.25 -2.23 -5.68
C LEU A 76 1.33 -2.34 -6.76
N SER A 77 0.99 -2.01 -8.01
CA SER A 77 1.95 -1.97 -9.11
C SER A 77 3.06 -0.93 -8.89
N GLN A 78 2.71 0.28 -8.43
CA GLN A 78 3.69 1.34 -8.14
C GLN A 78 4.60 0.94 -6.98
N VAL A 79 4.04 0.43 -5.88
CA VAL A 79 4.82 0.03 -4.70
C VAL A 79 5.74 -1.14 -5.07
N GLN A 80 5.26 -2.14 -5.81
CA GLN A 80 6.11 -3.23 -6.30
C GLN A 80 7.28 -2.70 -7.13
N SER A 81 7.03 -1.73 -8.03
CA SER A 81 8.10 -1.11 -8.82
C SER A 81 9.13 -0.38 -7.93
N VAL A 82 8.68 0.30 -6.87
CA VAL A 82 9.56 0.97 -5.91
C VAL A 82 10.40 -0.03 -5.13
N LEU A 83 9.79 -1.10 -4.63
CA LEU A 83 10.47 -2.15 -3.86
C LEU A 83 11.48 -2.95 -4.70
N SER A 84 11.28 -3.00 -6.02
CA SER A 84 12.15 -3.70 -6.97
C SER A 84 13.30 -2.83 -7.50
N ASP A 85 13.31 -1.52 -7.18
CA ASP A 85 14.35 -0.60 -7.61
C ASP A 85 15.59 -0.72 -6.72
N GLU A 86 16.64 -1.42 -7.19
CA GLU A 86 17.89 -1.61 -6.44
C GLU A 86 18.63 -0.29 -6.13
N THR A 87 18.29 0.80 -6.81
CA THR A 87 18.86 2.13 -6.49
C THR A 87 18.23 2.74 -5.24
N LEU A 88 16.97 2.37 -4.94
CA LEU A 88 16.23 2.78 -3.75
C LEU A 88 16.28 1.73 -2.63
N PHE A 89 16.26 0.44 -2.98
CA PHE A 89 16.31 -0.72 -2.10
C PHE A 89 17.55 -1.58 -2.43
N PRO A 90 18.75 -1.19 -1.98
CA PRO A 90 19.96 -1.93 -2.27
C PRO A 90 19.91 -3.36 -1.69
N THR A 91 20.19 -4.35 -2.54
CA THR A 91 20.23 -5.78 -2.16
C THR A 91 21.65 -6.26 -1.84
N LYS A 92 22.67 -5.50 -2.25
CA LYS A 92 24.09 -5.84 -2.08
C LYS A 92 24.60 -5.34 -0.74
N MET A 93 25.29 -6.21 0.00
CA MET A 93 25.94 -5.85 1.25
C MET A 93 26.92 -4.68 1.06
N GLY A 94 26.88 -3.73 2.01
CA GLY A 94 27.78 -2.56 2.01
C GLY A 94 27.34 -1.40 1.12
N VAL A 95 26.24 -1.52 0.37
CA VAL A 95 25.65 -0.40 -0.39
C VAL A 95 24.67 0.35 0.51
N PRO A 96 24.90 1.65 0.79
CA PRO A 96 24.00 2.42 1.64
C PRO A 96 22.71 2.83 0.93
N PHE A 97 21.62 2.97 1.67
CA PHE A 97 20.36 3.54 1.17
C PHE A 97 20.52 5.01 0.73
N PRO A 98 19.81 5.45 -0.32
CA PRO A 98 19.88 6.82 -0.79
C PRO A 98 19.18 7.78 0.19
N GLN A 99 19.98 8.57 0.92
CA GLN A 99 19.45 9.36 2.05
C GLN A 99 18.41 10.42 1.67
N ARG A 100 18.47 10.96 0.44
CA ARG A 100 17.58 12.06 0.02
C ARG A 100 16.22 11.54 -0.47
N GLU A 101 16.21 10.38 -1.11
CA GLU A 101 15.05 9.81 -1.79
C GLU A 101 14.31 8.77 -0.94
N PHE A 102 15.05 7.99 -0.12
CA PHE A 102 14.48 6.82 0.56
C PHE A 102 13.32 7.18 1.49
N ILE A 103 13.54 8.06 2.47
CA ILE A 103 12.50 8.41 3.47
C ILE A 103 11.28 9.10 2.83
N PRO A 104 11.44 10.09 1.92
CA PRO A 104 10.29 10.66 1.20
C PRO A 104 9.49 9.62 0.42
N THR A 105 10.17 8.68 -0.27
CA THR A 105 9.49 7.60 -1.00
C THR A 105 8.71 6.69 -0.06
N LEU A 106 9.29 6.28 1.07
CA LEU A 106 8.59 5.45 2.05
C LEU A 106 7.32 6.14 2.58
N ARG A 107 7.35 7.44 2.85
CA ARG A 107 6.16 8.18 3.31
C ARG A 107 5.00 8.08 2.31
N ILE A 108 5.31 8.13 1.01
CA ILE A 108 4.31 7.98 -0.05
C ILE A 108 3.77 6.55 -0.08
N VAL A 109 4.67 5.55 -0.03
CA VAL A 109 4.31 4.12 -0.01
C VAL A 109 3.37 3.81 1.16
N TYR A 110 3.74 4.18 2.39
CA TYR A 110 2.91 3.92 3.57
C TYR A 110 1.56 4.63 3.51
N LEU A 111 1.52 5.88 3.00
CA LEU A 111 0.26 6.59 2.84
C LEU A 111 -0.68 5.89 1.84
N GLN A 112 -0.14 5.39 0.73
CA GLN A 112 -0.93 4.68 -0.27
C GLN A 112 -1.44 3.33 0.24
N LEU A 113 -0.57 2.52 0.85
CA LEU A 113 -0.95 1.24 1.44
C LEU A 113 -1.95 1.42 2.58
N PHE A 114 -1.79 2.45 3.41
CA PHE A 114 -2.77 2.79 4.44
C PHE A 114 -4.15 3.10 3.84
N ARG A 115 -4.22 3.81 2.71
CA ARG A 115 -5.51 4.09 2.03
C ARG A 115 -6.17 2.81 1.53
N VAL A 116 -5.39 1.83 1.06
CA VAL A 116 -5.90 0.50 0.70
C VAL A 116 -6.51 -0.17 1.93
N LEU A 117 -5.79 -0.25 3.05
CA LEU A 117 -6.33 -0.82 4.29
C LEU A 117 -7.57 -0.08 4.79
N ALA A 118 -7.56 1.26 4.77
CA ALA A 118 -8.72 2.06 5.18
C ALA A 118 -9.96 1.76 4.32
N HIS A 119 -9.78 1.55 3.00
CA HIS A 119 -10.87 1.15 2.12
C HIS A 119 -11.42 -0.24 2.48
N ILE A 120 -10.53 -1.21 2.70
CA ILE A 120 -10.88 -2.58 3.11
C ILE A 120 -11.67 -2.55 4.42
N MET A 121 -11.11 -1.94 5.46
CA MET A 121 -11.70 -1.86 6.79
C MET A 121 -13.02 -1.11 6.83
N TRP A 122 -13.25 -0.16 5.91
CA TRP A 122 -14.52 0.56 5.88
C TRP A 122 -15.60 -0.17 5.08
N ASN A 123 -15.25 -0.69 3.90
CA ASN A 123 -16.25 -1.15 2.93
C ASN A 123 -16.45 -2.67 2.93
N HIS A 124 -15.41 -3.41 3.33
CA HIS A 124 -15.28 -4.85 3.19
C HIS A 124 -15.03 -5.57 4.51
N TYR A 125 -15.14 -4.88 5.65
CA TYR A 125 -14.91 -5.47 6.98
C TYR A 125 -15.77 -6.70 7.26
N GLN A 126 -17.00 -6.73 6.78
CA GLN A 126 -17.89 -7.89 6.95
C GLN A 126 -17.28 -9.16 6.33
N ILE A 127 -16.59 -9.05 5.19
CA ILE A 127 -15.91 -10.19 4.56
C ILE A 127 -14.80 -10.71 5.46
N LEU A 128 -14.05 -9.82 6.13
CA LEU A 128 -13.01 -10.21 7.07
C LEU A 128 -13.59 -10.97 8.26
N VAL A 129 -14.71 -10.48 8.82
CA VAL A 129 -15.42 -11.14 9.92
C VAL A 129 -15.98 -12.50 9.50
N ASP A 130 -16.61 -12.58 8.32
CA ASP A 130 -17.19 -13.82 7.81
C ASP A 130 -16.13 -14.92 7.59
N LEU A 131 -14.88 -14.52 7.34
CA LEU A 131 -13.72 -15.39 7.17
C LEU A 131 -12.88 -15.55 8.45
N THR A 132 -13.30 -14.99 9.59
CA THR A 132 -12.57 -15.01 10.87
C THR A 132 -11.16 -14.40 10.81
N LEU A 133 -10.99 -13.39 9.97
CA LEU A 133 -9.72 -12.69 9.73
C LEU A 133 -9.60 -11.37 10.48
N GLU A 134 -10.62 -10.93 11.20
CA GLU A 134 -10.69 -9.61 11.84
C GLU A 134 -9.63 -9.36 12.94
N ALA A 135 -9.00 -10.42 13.45
CA ALA A 135 -7.93 -10.35 14.44
C ALA A 135 -6.51 -10.34 13.84
N HIS A 136 -6.38 -10.68 12.56
CA HIS A 136 -5.11 -10.66 11.82
C HIS A 136 -4.84 -9.25 11.29
#